data_AF-A0A6L2ZT69-F1
#
_entry.id   AF-A0A6L2ZT69-F1
#
_cell.length_a   1.000
_cell.length_b   1.000
_cell.length_c   1.000
_cell.angle_alpha   90.00
_cell.angle_beta   90.00
_cell.angle_gamma   90.00
#
_symmetry.space_group_name_H-M   'P 1'
#
loop_
_entity.id
_entity.type
_entity.pdbx_description
1 polymer ?
#
loop_
_entity_poly.entity_id
_entity_poly.type
_entity_poly.pdbx_seq_one_letter_code
_entity_poly.pdbx_strand_id
1 'polypeptide(L)' 'MKTKSTRRVDFLAQMNTIVPWEKILAKLSRHYPKASPKGGRPAKPYEMMLRIYFLQNGFNYA' A
#
# COMPACT_ATOMS: atom_id res chain seq x y z
N MET A 1 -16.19 21.37 1.97
CA MET A 1 -14.79 21.73 1.63
C MET A 1 -14.21 20.62 0.75
N LYS A 2 -13.96 20.87 -0.54
CA LYS A 2 -13.17 19.94 -1.37
C LYS A 2 -11.70 20.13 -0.99
N THR A 3 -11.11 19.14 -0.32
CA THR A 3 -9.66 19.09 -0.14
C THR A 3 -9.02 19.04 -1.54
N LYS A 4 -8.11 19.97 -1.83
CA LYS A 4 -7.35 19.95 -3.08
C LYS A 4 -6.60 18.61 -3.17
N SER A 5 -6.84 17.86 -4.25
CA SER A 5 -6.06 16.67 -4.53
C SER A 5 -4.61 17.07 -4.75
N THR A 6 -3.69 16.29 -4.20
CA THR A 6 -2.25 16.45 -4.47
C THR A 6 -1.85 15.44 -5.55
N ARG A 7 -0.78 15.70 -6.30
CA ARG A 7 -0.26 14.77 -7.31
C ARG A 7 -0.07 13.34 -6.78
N ARG A 8 0.29 13.19 -5.49
CA ARG A 8 0.41 11.87 -4.83
C ARG A 8 -0.93 11.16 -4.65
N VAL A 9 -1.99 11.90 -4.34
CA VAL A 9 -3.36 11.36 -4.23
C VAL A 9 -3.85 10.91 -5.61
N ASP A 10 -3.61 11.72 -6.64
CA ASP A 10 -3.99 11.36 -8.02
C ASP A 10 -3.22 10.14 -8.52
N PHE A 11 -1.92 10.05 -8.22
CA PHE A 11 -1.09 8.88 -8.53
C PHE A 11 -1.64 7.61 -7.87
N LEU A 12 -1.97 7.66 -6.57
CA LEU A 12 -2.60 6.54 -5.87
C LEU A 12 -3.94 6.14 -6.50
N ALA A 13 -4.75 7.11 -6.90
CA ALA A 13 -6.03 6.84 -7.57
C ALA A 13 -5.82 6.11 -8.90
N GLN A 14 -4.84 6.51 -9.70
CA GLN A 14 -4.47 5.79 -10.92
C GLN A 14 -3.96 4.38 -10.63
N MET A 15 -3.09 4.23 -9.62
CA MET A 15 -2.61 2.91 -9.17
C MET A 15 -3.77 2.00 -8.75
N ASN A 16 -4.83 2.55 -8.13
CA ASN A 16 -6.01 1.77 -7.77
C ASN A 16 -6.77 1.17 -8.94
N THR A 17 -6.65 1.77 -10.13
CA THR A 17 -7.27 1.26 -11.36
C THR A 17 -6.37 0.28 -12.09
N ILE A 18 -5.06 0.55 -12.16
CA ILE A 18 -4.13 -0.24 -12.97
C ILE A 18 -3.53 -1.45 -12.23
N VAL A 19 -3.40 -1.38 -10.91
CA VAL A 19 -2.74 -2.42 -10.12
C VAL A 19 -3.75 -3.49 -9.74
N PRO A 20 -3.49 -4.78 -10.05
CA PRO A 20 -4.36 -5.88 -9.63
C PRO A 20 -4.12 -6.20 -8.15
N TRP A 21 -4.59 -5.33 -7.26
CA TRP A 21 -4.31 -5.40 -5.81
C TRP A 21 -4.61 -6.76 -5.22
N GLU A 22 -5.79 -7.32 -5.45
CA GLU A 22 -6.19 -8.60 -4.86
C GLU A 22 -5.20 -9.73 -5.18
N LYS A 23 -4.72 -9.79 -6.43
CA LYS A 23 -3.74 -10.81 -6.86
C LYS A 23 -2.39 -10.64 -6.18
N ILE A 24 -1.95 -9.39 -5.98
CA ILE A 24 -0.68 -9.08 -5.33
C ILE A 24 -0.76 -9.31 -3.83
N LEU A 25 -1.85 -8.85 -3.20
CA LEU A 25 -2.13 -9.00 -1.78
C LEU A 25 -2.25 -10.49 -1.40
N ALA A 26 -2.90 -11.30 -2.22
CA ALA A 26 -2.95 -12.75 -2.03
C ALA A 26 -1.56 -13.39 -1.97
N LYS A 27 -0.66 -13.02 -2.89
CA LYS A 27 0.74 -13.48 -2.89
C LYS A 27 1.52 -12.95 -1.69
N LEU A 28 1.34 -11.67 -1.34
CA LEU A 28 2.04 -11.01 -0.25
C LEU A 28 1.65 -11.59 1.11
N SER A 29 0.38 -11.96 1.28
CA SER A 29 -0.16 -12.51 2.53
C SER A 29 0.59 -13.75 3.03
N ARG A 30 1.17 -14.54 2.12
CA ARG A 30 1.96 -15.74 2.45
C ARG A 30 3.29 -15.41 3.12
N HIS A 31 3.86 -14.25 2.79
CA HIS A 31 5.19 -13.84 3.25
C HIS A 31 5.14 -12.77 4.35
N TYR A 32 3.99 -12.12 4.53
CA TYR A 32 3.87 -11.05 5.50
C TYR A 32 3.67 -11.61 6.92
N PRO A 33 4.46 -11.17 7.91
CA PRO A 33 4.33 -11.67 9.26
C PRO A 33 2.96 -11.31 9.83
N LYS A 34 2.22 -12.35 10.24
CA LYS A 34 1.04 -12.18 11.09
C LYS A 34 1.53 -11.76 12.48
N ALA A 35 0.76 -10.93 13.17
CA ALA A 35 1.14 -10.35 14.46
C ALA A 35 1.79 -11.40 15.40
N SER A 36 2.91 -11.04 16.03
CA SER A 36 3.67 -11.96 16.88
C SER A 36 2.83 -12.44 18.07
N PRO A 37 2.80 -13.76 18.38
CA PRO A 37 2.14 -14.28 19.57
C PRO A 37 2.75 -13.78 20.89
N LYS A 38 4.01 -13.31 20.86
CA LYS A 38 4.75 -12.84 22.05
C LYS A 38 4.46 -11.39 22.44
N GLY A 39 3.52 -10.72 21.77
CA GLY A 39 3.25 -9.29 21.97
C GLY A 39 4.32 -8.39 21.33
N GLY A 40 3.98 -7.10 21.18
CA GLY A 40 4.79 -6.09 20.49
C GLY A 40 3.94 -5.20 19.59
N ARG A 41 4.57 -4.29 18.83
CA ARG A 41 3.86 -3.42 17.89
C ARG A 41 3.14 -4.29 16.85
N PRO A 42 1.82 -4.15 16.66
CA PRO A 42 1.11 -4.91 15.65
C PRO A 42 1.71 -4.63 14.27
N ALA A 43 1.90 -5.69 13.49
CA ALA A 43 2.32 -5.55 12.10
C ALA A 43 1.31 -4.66 11.38
N LYS A 44 1.79 -3.63 10.66
CA LYS A 44 0.92 -2.76 9.86
C LYS A 44 0.22 -3.60 8.79
N PRO A 45 -1.01 -3.24 8.37
CA PRO A 45 -1.65 -3.93 7.26
C PRO A 45 -0.74 -3.89 6.03
N TYR A 46 -0.46 -5.07 5.46
CA TYR A 46 0.47 -5.20 4.33
C TYR A 46 -0.01 -4.42 3.10
N GLU A 47 -1.32 -4.29 2.92
CA GLU A 47 -1.94 -3.45 1.90
C GLU A 47 -1.57 -1.98 2.02
N MET A 48 -1.57 -1.45 3.26
CA MET A 48 -1.16 -0.08 3.54
C MET A 48 0.34 0.12 3.23
N MET A 49 1.17 -0.83 3.67
CA MET A 49 2.61 -0.80 3.39
C MET A 49 2.91 -0.86 1.90
N LEU A 50 2.18 -1.69 1.15
CA LEU A 50 2.34 -1.80 -0.28
C LEU A 50 1.99 -0.48 -0.99
N ARG A 51 0.90 0.18 -0.63
CA ARG A 51 0.53 1.50 -1.18
C ARG A 51 1.58 2.57 -0.87
N ILE A 52 2.16 2.55 0.33
CA ILE A 52 3.25 3.46 0.70
C ILE A 52 4.50 3.18 -0.13
N TYR A 53 4.86 1.91 -0.35
CA TYR A 53 5.99 1.53 -1.18
C TYR A 53 5.82 2.01 -2.63
N PHE A 54 4.64 1.84 -3.20
CA PHE A 54 4.33 2.37 -4.54
C PHE A 54 4.40 3.89 -4.60
N LEU A 55 3.93 4.59 -3.57
CA LEU A 55 4.08 6.04 -3.46
C LEU A 55 5.54 6.47 -3.33
N GLN A 56 6.36 5.75 -2.57
CA GLN A 56 7.75 6.11 -2.33
C GLN A 56 8.65 5.83 -3.54
N ASN A 57 8.41 4.72 -4.24
CA ASN A 57 9.22 4.34 -5.40
C ASN A 57 8.62 4.86 -6.70
N GLY A 58 7.33 4.59 -6.95
CA GLY A 58 6.67 4.92 -8.21
C GLY A 58 6.45 6.41 -8.46
N PHE A 59 6.19 7.20 -7.41
CA PHE A 59 6.07 8.66 -7.58
C PHE A 59 7.39 9.34 -7.95
N ASN A 60 8.53 8.76 -7.57
CA ASN A 60 9.84 9.33 -7.91
C ASN A 60 10.25 9.02 -9.36
N TYR A 61 9.62 8.03 -10.00
CA TYR A 61 9.85 7.65 -11.40
C TYR A 61 8.73 8.11 -12.36
N ALA A 62 7.68 8.76 -11.84
CA ALA A 62 6.54 9.30 -12.58
C ALA A 62 6.60 10.83 -12.66
#